data_AF-A0A967HIE3-F1
#
_entry.id   AF-A0A967HIE3-F1
#
_cell.length_a   1.000
_cell.length_b   1.000
_cell.length_c   1.000
_cell.angle_alpha   90.00
_cell.angle_beta   90.00
_cell.angle_gamma   90.00
#
_symmetry.space_group_name_H-M   'P 1'
#
loop_
_entity.id
_entity.type
_entity.pdbx_description
1 polymer ?
#
loop_
_entity_poly.entity_id
_entity_poly.type
_entity_poly.pdbx_seq_one_letter_code
_entity_poly.pdbx_strand_id
1 'polypeptide(L)'
;MNPEDRPRAASDDSGSGESLSPLGSVLTDDADSPLLLLVAPDSGDGPIRTAITVASARAGAGLATVLADASFDAPRLHDELGLRNLEGLADVFLFGASLSRVKVQPKAHPFEFVPPGAYVPDPAAVLESSGWDHVEWELRTAGARMILFVPASAPGLGILSARAGQAVLIGTADDAARMK
;
A
#
# COMPACT_ATOMS: atom_id res chain seq x y z
N MET A 1 -7.86 -22.33 11.25
CA MET A 1 -6.57 -21.72 10.86
C MET A 1 -5.49 -22.40 11.68
N ASN A 2 -4.44 -22.92 11.05
CA ASN A 2 -3.34 -23.57 11.76
C ASN A 2 -2.56 -22.49 12.53
N PRO A 3 -2.06 -22.72 13.76
CA PRO A 3 -1.32 -21.71 14.52
C PRO A 3 -0.04 -21.21 13.82
N GLU A 4 0.52 -22.01 12.91
CA GLU A 4 1.69 -21.68 12.08
C GLU A 4 1.36 -20.71 10.92
N ASP A 5 0.09 -20.62 10.50
CA ASP A 5 -0.35 -19.74 9.39
C ASP A 5 -0.67 -18.31 9.87
N ARG A 6 -0.41 -18.01 11.15
CA ARG A 6 -0.78 -16.72 11.75
C ARG A 6 0.23 -15.64 11.34
N PRO A 7 -0.20 -14.42 10.98
CA PRO A 7 0.72 -13.34 10.63
C PRO A 7 1.70 -13.07 11.78
N ARG A 8 3.00 -12.97 11.43
CA ARG A 8 4.05 -12.65 12.38
C ARG A 8 3.94 -11.18 12.76
N ALA A 9 3.61 -10.90 14.02
CA ALA A 9 3.53 -9.55 14.53
C ALA A 9 4.94 -8.93 14.62
N ALA A 10 5.08 -7.72 14.08
CA ALA A 10 6.22 -6.83 14.29
C ALA A 10 5.69 -5.56 14.96
N SER A 11 6.34 -5.10 16.02
CA SER A 11 6.07 -3.79 16.60
C SER A 11 6.87 -2.73 15.86
N ASP A 12 6.24 -1.61 15.56
CA ASP A 12 6.88 -0.38 15.10
C ASP A 12 6.56 0.71 16.12
N ASP A 13 7.56 1.12 16.91
CA ASP A 13 7.47 2.29 17.77
C ASP A 13 8.03 3.49 17.00
N SER A 14 7.22 4.02 16.08
CA SER A 14 7.63 5.09 15.15
C SER A 14 8.03 6.42 15.84
N GLY A 15 8.03 6.47 17.18
CA GLY A 15 8.57 7.57 17.98
C GLY A 15 10.01 7.36 18.50
N SER A 16 10.56 6.14 18.46
CA SER A 16 11.84 5.81 19.14
C SER A 16 12.99 5.40 18.21
N GLY A 17 12.79 5.39 16.89
CA GLY A 17 13.83 5.02 15.93
C GLY A 17 14.16 3.52 15.94
N GLU A 18 13.21 2.68 16.36
CA GLU A 18 13.35 1.23 16.24
C GLU A 18 13.48 0.80 14.77
N SER A 19 14.33 -0.21 14.57
CA SER A 19 14.67 -0.74 13.26
C SER A 19 13.52 -1.57 12.68
N LEU A 20 13.14 -1.33 11.43
CA LEU A 20 12.19 -2.17 10.67
C LEU A 20 12.75 -3.57 10.31
N SER A 21 13.87 -3.98 10.91
CA SER A 21 14.46 -5.31 10.78
C SER A 21 13.45 -6.47 10.91
N PRO A 22 12.44 -6.43 11.80
CA PRO A 22 11.43 -7.49 11.89
C PRO A 22 10.59 -7.65 10.63
N LEU A 23 10.44 -6.59 9.82
CA LEU A 23 9.73 -6.61 8.54
C LEU A 23 10.64 -7.04 7.37
N GLY A 24 11.86 -7.52 7.63
CA GLY A 24 12.87 -7.82 6.60
C GLY A 24 12.33 -8.57 5.38
N SER A 25 11.59 -9.66 5.57
CA SER A 25 11.02 -10.46 4.45
C SER A 25 9.86 -9.77 3.71
N VAL A 26 9.15 -8.86 4.37
CA VAL A 26 8.10 -8.03 3.76
C VAL A 26 8.73 -6.94 2.89
N LEU A 27 9.91 -6.46 3.30
CA LEU A 27 10.67 -5.40 2.65
C LEU A 27 11.59 -5.91 1.52
N THR A 28 11.67 -7.21 1.24
CA THR A 28 12.45 -7.79 0.12
C THR A 28 11.59 -8.07 -1.12
N ASP A 29 12.20 -8.45 -2.24
CA ASP A 29 11.53 -8.83 -3.51
C ASP A 29 11.22 -10.33 -3.61
N ASP A 30 11.31 -11.09 -2.53
CA ASP A 30 11.15 -12.56 -2.55
C ASP A 30 9.71 -13.04 -2.80
N ALA A 31 8.78 -12.13 -3.12
CA ALA A 31 7.39 -12.43 -3.35
C ALA A 31 7.09 -12.56 -4.85
N ASP A 32 6.28 -13.55 -5.22
CA ASP A 32 5.85 -13.74 -6.61
C ASP A 32 4.99 -12.58 -7.13
N SER A 33 4.38 -11.79 -6.24
CA SER A 33 3.53 -10.64 -6.58
C SER A 33 4.27 -9.32 -6.39
N PRO A 34 4.20 -8.37 -7.35
CA PRO A 34 4.74 -7.04 -7.20
C PRO A 34 3.84 -6.17 -6.30
N LEU A 35 2.72 -6.69 -5.80
CA LEU A 35 1.84 -6.01 -4.86
C LEU A 35 2.16 -6.44 -3.43
N LEU A 36 2.15 -5.47 -2.52
CA LEU A 36 2.15 -5.69 -1.08
C LEU A 36 1.02 -4.85 -0.48
N LEU A 37 0.03 -5.49 0.12
CA LEU A 37 -1.05 -4.75 0.77
C LEU A 37 -0.62 -4.32 2.17
N LEU A 38 -0.80 -3.04 2.49
CA LEU A 38 -0.81 -2.51 3.85
C LEU A 38 -2.26 -2.25 4.23
N VAL A 39 -2.86 -3.20 4.94
CA VAL A 39 -4.25 -3.10 5.40
C VAL A 39 -4.27 -2.42 6.76
N ALA A 40 -5.02 -1.34 6.91
CA ALA A 40 -5.00 -0.54 8.12
C ALA A 40 -6.40 -0.05 8.55
N PRO A 41 -6.59 0.33 9.83
CA PRO A 41 -7.77 1.03 10.28
C PRO A 41 -8.05 2.29 9.46
N ASP A 42 -9.33 2.60 9.27
CA ASP A 42 -9.81 3.73 8.45
C ASP A 42 -9.49 5.11 9.06
N SER A 43 -8.97 5.14 10.29
CA SER A 43 -8.72 6.37 11.03
C SER A 43 -7.40 6.35 11.77
N GLY A 44 -6.86 7.55 11.99
CA GLY A 44 -5.60 7.77 12.70
C GLY A 44 -4.42 7.99 11.76
N ASP A 45 -3.42 8.73 12.25
CA ASP A 45 -2.25 9.12 11.46
C ASP A 45 -1.14 8.07 11.52
N GLY A 46 -1.17 7.20 12.53
CA GLY A 46 -0.21 6.12 12.73
C GLY A 46 -0.04 5.24 11.49
N PRO A 47 -1.12 4.63 10.94
CA PRO A 47 -1.01 3.79 9.76
C PRO A 47 -0.45 4.48 8.53
N ILE A 48 -0.81 5.75 8.32
CA ILE A 48 -0.32 6.55 7.19
C ILE A 48 1.19 6.77 7.33
N ARG A 49 1.65 7.16 8.52
CA ARG A 49 3.08 7.30 8.83
C ARG A 49 3.82 5.97 8.65
N THR A 50 3.27 4.87 9.14
CA THR A 50 3.85 3.54 8.95
C THR A 50 3.97 3.20 7.47
N ALA A 51 2.95 3.46 6.64
CA ALA A 51 3.01 3.21 5.20
C ALA A 51 4.15 4.01 4.52
N ILE A 52 4.30 5.30 4.87
CA ILE A 52 5.39 6.16 4.38
C ILE A 52 6.76 5.64 4.85
N THR A 53 6.88 5.22 6.11
CA THR A 53 8.13 4.69 6.67
C THR A 53 8.53 3.38 5.99
N VAL A 54 7.60 2.45 5.81
CA VAL A 54 7.82 1.15 5.12
C VAL A 54 8.29 1.40 3.68
N ALA A 55 7.60 2.28 2.94
CA ALA A 55 8.00 2.65 1.58
C ALA A 55 9.38 3.33 1.53
N SER A 56 9.65 4.24 2.48
CA SER A 56 10.94 4.93 2.57
C SER A 56 12.08 3.98 2.88
N ALA A 57 11.88 3.03 3.79
CA ALA A 57 12.90 2.05 4.16
C ALA A 57 13.23 1.11 3.00
N ARG A 58 12.21 0.62 2.30
CA ARG A 58 12.39 -0.21 1.11
C ARG A 58 13.16 0.52 0.01
N ALA A 59 12.72 1.73 -0.34
CA ALA A 59 13.40 2.54 -1.35
C ALA A 59 14.81 2.98 -0.93
N GLY A 60 15.00 3.29 0.36
CA GLY A 60 16.32 3.61 0.92
C GLY A 60 17.32 2.44 0.86
N ALA A 61 16.83 1.20 0.82
CA ALA A 61 17.63 0.01 0.56
C ALA A 61 17.96 -0.20 -0.94
N GLY A 62 17.58 0.73 -1.82
CA GLY A 62 17.84 0.68 -3.25
C GLY A 62 16.82 -0.13 -4.06
N LEU A 63 15.72 -0.55 -3.45
CA LEU A 63 14.66 -1.32 -4.11
C LEU A 63 13.62 -0.38 -4.73
N ALA A 64 13.32 -0.55 -6.02
CA ALA A 64 12.34 0.29 -6.71
C ALA A 64 10.95 0.12 -6.07
N THR A 65 10.41 1.22 -5.53
CA THR A 65 9.23 1.19 -4.66
C THR A 65 8.23 2.25 -5.09
N VAL A 66 6.97 1.83 -5.23
CA VAL A 66 5.82 2.71 -5.45
C VAL A 66 4.90 2.61 -4.24
N LEU A 67 4.60 3.71 -3.56
CA LEU A 67 3.53 3.78 -2.56
C LEU A 67 2.25 4.22 -3.27
N ALA A 68 1.18 3.45 -3.15
CA ALA A 68 -0.12 3.78 -3.72
C ALA A 68 -1.19 3.85 -2.64
N ASP A 69 -2.09 4.83 -2.74
CA ASP A 69 -3.21 5.01 -1.81
C ASP A 69 -4.50 4.52 -2.46
N ALA A 70 -5.14 3.50 -1.88
CA ALA A 70 -6.44 2.98 -2.28
C ALA A 70 -7.58 3.40 -1.33
N SER A 71 -7.37 4.45 -0.53
CA SER A 71 -8.37 5.00 0.39
C SER A 71 -9.31 5.97 -0.32
N PHE A 72 -10.14 5.46 -1.23
CA PHE A 72 -10.99 6.31 -2.09
C PHE A 72 -12.02 7.15 -1.32
N ASP A 73 -12.51 6.68 -0.18
CA ASP A 73 -13.54 7.39 0.60
C ASP A 73 -12.98 8.53 1.46
N ALA A 74 -11.77 8.37 2.00
CA ALA A 74 -11.13 9.33 2.89
C ALA A 74 -9.61 9.42 2.62
N PRO A 75 -9.20 9.90 1.44
CA PRO A 75 -7.81 9.89 1.02
C PRO A 75 -6.98 10.89 1.82
N ARG A 76 -5.87 10.44 2.39
CA ARG A 76 -5.06 11.24 3.35
C ARG A 76 -3.55 11.19 3.08
N LEU A 77 -3.05 10.17 2.38
CA LEU A 77 -1.59 10.01 2.16
C LEU A 77 -1.00 11.18 1.38
N HIS A 78 -1.73 11.69 0.39
CA HIS A 78 -1.28 12.81 -0.41
C HIS A 78 -1.09 14.10 0.41
N ASP A 79 -1.94 14.35 1.42
CA ASP A 79 -1.81 15.49 2.33
C ASP A 79 -0.53 15.40 3.16
N GLU A 80 -0.25 14.22 3.75
CA GLU A 80 0.97 13.97 4.52
C GLU A 80 2.24 14.09 3.65
N LEU A 81 2.14 13.75 2.37
CA LEU A 81 3.24 13.89 1.41
C LEU A 81 3.35 15.30 0.79
N GLY A 82 2.42 16.21 1.09
CA GLY A 82 2.39 17.56 0.52
C GLY A 82 2.14 17.57 -1.00
N LEU A 83 1.36 16.62 -1.50
CA LEU A 83 1.04 16.42 -2.92
C LEU A 83 -0.44 16.70 -3.20
N ARG A 84 -0.78 16.90 -4.48
CA ARG A 84 -2.17 17.05 -4.91
C ARG A 84 -2.77 15.70 -5.28
N ASN A 85 -4.02 15.47 -4.91
CA ASN A 85 -4.80 14.32 -5.38
C ASN A 85 -5.63 14.70 -6.62
N LEU A 86 -5.05 14.59 -7.82
CA LEU A 86 -5.72 14.97 -9.08
C LEU A 86 -5.85 13.78 -10.04
N GLU A 87 -4.72 13.18 -10.42
CA GLU A 87 -4.65 11.97 -11.24
C GLU A 87 -3.99 10.86 -10.41
N GLY A 88 -4.53 9.64 -10.45
CA GLY A 88 -4.11 8.54 -9.58
C GLY A 88 -4.64 7.18 -10.00
N LEU A 89 -4.86 6.28 -9.03
CA LEU A 89 -5.41 4.95 -9.27
C LEU A 89 -6.76 5.01 -10.02
N ALA A 90 -7.63 5.95 -9.65
CA ALA A 90 -8.92 6.17 -10.32
C ALA A 90 -8.73 6.34 -11.84
N ASP A 91 -7.72 7.09 -12.28
CA ASP A 91 -7.46 7.33 -13.69
C ASP A 91 -6.93 6.11 -14.42
N VAL A 92 -6.12 5.30 -13.73
CA VAL A 92 -5.64 4.02 -14.27
C VAL A 92 -6.82 3.09 -14.52
N PHE A 93 -7.71 2.93 -13.54
CA PHE A 93 -8.77 1.92 -13.59
C PHE A 93 -10.04 2.38 -14.33
N LEU A 94 -10.39 3.66 -14.26
CA LEU A 94 -11.62 4.19 -14.88
C LEU A 94 -11.39 4.78 -16.28
N PHE A 95 -10.17 5.23 -16.58
CA PHE A 95 -9.86 5.93 -17.83
C PHE A 95 -8.68 5.33 -18.61
N GLY A 96 -8.04 4.27 -18.10
CA GLY A 96 -6.97 3.55 -18.79
C GLY A 96 -5.65 4.34 -18.87
N ALA A 97 -5.40 5.25 -17.93
CA ALA A 97 -4.10 5.90 -17.82
C ALA A 97 -3.01 4.86 -17.48
N SER A 98 -1.79 5.05 -17.99
CA SER A 98 -0.66 4.22 -17.58
C SER A 98 -0.19 4.57 -16.17
N LEU A 99 0.36 3.59 -15.45
CA LEU A 99 0.92 3.83 -14.12
C LEU A 99 2.04 4.89 -14.17
N SER A 100 2.90 4.80 -15.18
CA SER A 100 3.96 5.78 -15.45
C SER A 100 3.49 7.23 -15.58
N ARG A 101 2.25 7.48 -16.04
CA ARG A 101 1.69 8.82 -16.18
C ARG A 101 1.26 9.41 -14.84
N VAL A 102 0.65 8.61 -13.98
CA VAL A 102 0.04 9.07 -12.72
C VAL A 102 1.00 9.05 -11.53
N LYS A 103 2.15 8.37 -11.67
CA LYS A 103 3.22 8.38 -10.66
C LYS A 103 3.79 9.78 -10.49
N VAL A 104 4.00 10.15 -9.24
CA VAL A 104 4.66 11.41 -8.84
C VAL A 104 5.75 11.11 -7.83
N GLN A 105 6.86 11.85 -7.87
CA GLN A 105 7.93 11.72 -6.88
C GLN A 105 7.71 12.74 -5.75
N PRO A 106 7.43 12.32 -4.50
CA PRO A 106 7.42 13.24 -3.36
C PRO A 106 8.84 13.76 -3.09
N LYS A 107 9.00 15.09 -2.92
CA LYS A 107 10.33 15.72 -2.83
C LYS A 107 11.22 15.22 -1.68
N ALA A 108 10.61 14.80 -0.57
CA ALA A 108 11.31 14.42 0.65
C ALA A 108 11.46 12.89 0.82
N HIS A 109 11.04 12.09 -0.16
CA HIS A 109 10.98 10.64 -0.02
C HIS A 109 11.66 9.90 -1.20
N PRO A 110 12.30 8.75 -0.93
CA PRO A 110 13.04 8.01 -1.96
C PRO A 110 12.17 7.10 -2.85
N PHE A 111 10.84 7.10 -2.69
CA PHE A 111 9.90 6.26 -3.45
C PHE A 111 9.03 7.10 -4.41
N GLU A 112 8.43 6.45 -5.41
CA GLU A 112 7.38 7.06 -6.22
C GLU A 112 6.01 6.89 -5.54
N PHE A 113 5.08 7.81 -5.76
CA PHE A 113 3.75 7.82 -5.15
C PHE A 113 2.64 7.85 -6.22
N VAL A 114 1.55 7.13 -5.96
CA VAL A 114 0.31 7.18 -6.75
C VAL A 114 -0.84 7.51 -5.80
N PRO A 115 -1.46 8.69 -5.90
CA PRO A 115 -2.62 9.02 -5.07
C PRO A 115 -3.85 8.24 -5.54
N PRO A 116 -4.99 8.33 -4.82
CA PRO A 116 -6.23 7.69 -5.25
C PRO A 116 -6.75 8.26 -6.57
N GLY A 117 -6.53 9.54 -6.84
CA GLY A 117 -7.05 10.24 -8.01
C GLY A 117 -8.43 10.86 -7.73
N ALA A 118 -9.13 11.19 -8.82
CA ALA A 118 -10.47 11.77 -8.76
C ALA A 118 -11.48 10.88 -8.01
N TYR A 119 -12.61 11.48 -7.62
CA TYR A 119 -13.70 10.78 -6.94
C TYR A 119 -14.15 9.53 -7.70
N VAL A 120 -14.22 8.40 -6.98
CA VAL A 120 -14.66 7.11 -7.49
C VAL A 120 -16.05 6.80 -6.91
N PRO A 121 -17.11 6.71 -7.73
CA PRO A 121 -18.46 6.41 -7.24
C PRO A 121 -18.60 5.02 -6.63
N ASP A 122 -17.81 4.06 -7.12
CA ASP A 122 -17.77 2.68 -6.64
C ASP A 122 -16.31 2.23 -6.46
N PRO A 123 -15.75 2.38 -5.25
CA PRO A 123 -14.38 1.93 -4.95
C PRO A 123 -14.16 0.43 -5.17
N ALA A 124 -15.20 -0.41 -5.02
CA ALA A 124 -15.10 -1.86 -5.22
C ALA A 124 -14.69 -2.18 -6.66
N ALA A 125 -15.24 -1.44 -7.63
CA ALA A 125 -14.92 -1.62 -9.05
C ALA A 125 -13.43 -1.40 -9.37
N VAL A 126 -12.72 -0.60 -8.56
CA VAL A 126 -11.28 -0.40 -8.68
C VAL A 126 -10.51 -1.56 -8.03
N LEU A 127 -10.86 -1.95 -6.80
CA LEU A 127 -10.15 -3.00 -6.06
C LEU A 127 -10.36 -4.40 -6.68
N GLU A 128 -11.53 -4.65 -7.28
CA GLU A 128 -11.90 -5.92 -7.91
C GLU A 128 -11.56 -5.95 -9.42
N SER A 129 -11.00 -4.87 -9.96
CA SER A 129 -10.74 -4.74 -11.39
C SER A 129 -9.77 -5.80 -11.93
N SER A 130 -10.04 -6.32 -13.13
CA SER A 130 -9.04 -7.08 -13.88
C SER A 130 -7.87 -6.21 -14.37
N GLY A 131 -8.01 -4.87 -14.33
CA GLY A 131 -6.94 -3.94 -14.69
C GLY A 131 -5.67 -4.07 -13.85
N TRP A 132 -5.76 -4.71 -12.68
CA TRP A 132 -4.61 -5.02 -11.85
C TRP A 132 -3.60 -5.92 -12.58
N ASP A 133 -4.04 -6.74 -13.54
CA ASP A 133 -3.12 -7.55 -14.38
C ASP A 133 -2.16 -6.65 -15.16
N HIS A 134 -2.66 -5.51 -15.66
CA HIS A 134 -1.85 -4.52 -16.38
C HIS A 134 -0.92 -3.77 -15.43
N VAL A 135 -1.42 -3.37 -14.26
CA VAL A 135 -0.61 -2.69 -13.23
C VAL A 135 0.54 -3.58 -12.76
N GLU A 136 0.27 -4.86 -12.47
CA GLU A 136 1.29 -5.84 -12.10
C GLU A 136 2.32 -6.03 -13.23
N TRP A 137 1.88 -6.06 -14.49
CA TRP A 137 2.79 -6.15 -15.64
C TRP A 137 3.69 -4.91 -15.76
N GLU A 138 3.14 -3.69 -15.59
CA GLU A 138 3.93 -2.45 -15.59
C GLU A 138 4.97 -2.46 -14.45
N LEU A 139 4.56 -2.86 -13.24
CA LEU A 139 5.44 -2.95 -12.07
C LEU A 139 6.58 -3.96 -12.28
N ARG A 140 6.27 -5.17 -12.75
CA ARG A 140 7.28 -6.20 -13.06
C ARG A 140 8.27 -5.72 -14.11
N THR A 141 7.77 -5.07 -15.17
CA THR A 141 8.61 -4.53 -16.25
C THR A 141 9.56 -3.46 -15.73
N ALA A 142 9.10 -2.64 -14.77
CA ALA A 142 9.92 -1.64 -14.10
C ALA A 142 10.83 -2.20 -12.98
N GLY A 143 10.71 -3.50 -12.65
CA GLY A 143 11.38 -4.09 -11.49
C GLY A 143 10.95 -3.45 -10.17
N ALA A 144 9.74 -2.90 -10.11
CA ALA A 144 9.23 -2.14 -8.98
C ALA A 144 8.21 -2.93 -8.18
N ARG A 145 8.15 -2.67 -6.88
CA ARG A 145 7.11 -3.20 -6.00
C ARG A 145 6.16 -2.09 -5.57
N MET A 146 4.86 -2.34 -5.67
CA MET A 146 3.82 -1.44 -5.17
C MET A 146 3.41 -1.84 -3.76
N ILE A 147 3.59 -0.91 -2.83
CA ILE A 147 3.01 -0.95 -1.50
C ILE A 147 1.66 -0.24 -1.60
N LEU A 148 0.58 -0.99 -1.48
CA LEU A 148 -0.78 -0.48 -1.62
C LEU A 148 -1.39 -0.29 -0.23
N PHE A 149 -1.60 0.96 0.18
CA PHE A 149 -2.30 1.29 1.41
C PHE A 149 -3.81 1.14 1.19
N VAL A 150 -4.43 0.25 1.96
CA VAL A 150 -5.85 -0.09 1.82
C VAL A 150 -6.54 -0.01 3.17
N PRO A 151 -7.61 0.79 3.33
CA PRO A 151 -8.42 0.76 4.54
C PRO A 151 -9.05 -0.61 4.76
N ALA A 152 -9.13 -1.07 6.01
CA ALA A 152 -9.69 -2.37 6.36
C ALA A 152 -11.18 -2.50 6.00
N SER A 153 -11.90 -1.36 5.93
CA SER A 153 -13.29 -1.33 5.50
C SER A 153 -13.47 -1.28 3.97
N ALA A 154 -12.38 -1.17 3.20
CA ALA A 154 -12.45 -0.93 1.76
C ALA A 154 -13.23 -2.05 1.04
N PRO A 155 -14.30 -1.71 0.29
CA PRO A 155 -15.04 -2.67 -0.53
C PRO A 155 -14.12 -3.35 -1.55
N GLY A 156 -14.22 -4.68 -1.70
CA GLY A 156 -13.39 -5.45 -2.64
C GLY A 156 -12.02 -5.88 -2.12
N LEU A 157 -11.64 -5.51 -0.89
CA LEU A 157 -10.38 -5.93 -0.26
C LEU A 157 -10.18 -7.46 -0.25
N GLY A 158 -11.26 -8.23 -0.08
CA GLY A 158 -11.20 -9.70 -0.09
C GLY A 158 -10.70 -10.28 -1.43
N ILE A 159 -11.13 -9.69 -2.55
CA ILE A 159 -10.69 -10.12 -3.89
C ILE A 159 -9.26 -9.64 -4.14
N LEU A 160 -8.95 -8.38 -3.81
CA LEU A 160 -7.62 -7.81 -3.99
C LEU A 160 -6.55 -8.54 -3.16
N SER A 161 -6.87 -8.93 -1.92
CA SER A 161 -5.94 -9.65 -1.04
C SER A 161 -5.62 -11.06 -1.54
N ALA A 162 -6.61 -11.77 -2.10
CA ALA A 162 -6.40 -13.06 -2.73
C ALA A 162 -5.45 -12.97 -3.95
N ARG A 163 -5.50 -11.87 -4.69
CA ARG A 163 -4.59 -11.56 -5.81
C ARG A 163 -3.18 -11.19 -5.33
N ALA A 164 -3.07 -10.29 -4.35
CA ALA A 164 -1.76 -9.78 -3.91
C ALA A 164 -0.87 -10.87 -3.30
N GLY A 165 -1.46 -11.92 -2.70
CA GLY A 165 -0.75 -13.05 -2.11
C GLY A 165 0.03 -12.72 -0.83
N GLN A 166 0.24 -11.43 -0.54
CA GLN A 166 0.85 -10.93 0.69
C GLN A 166 0.15 -9.67 1.18
N ALA A 167 -0.12 -9.63 2.48
CA ALA A 167 -0.68 -8.48 3.17
C ALA A 167 -0.03 -8.32 4.55
N VAL A 168 0.14 -7.08 4.97
CA VAL A 168 0.53 -6.69 6.33
C VAL A 168 -0.65 -5.95 6.93
N LEU A 169 -1.04 -6.36 8.13
CA LEU A 169 -2.05 -5.65 8.89
C LEU A 169 -1.37 -4.69 9.85
N ILE A 170 -1.74 -3.42 9.76
CA ILE A 170 -1.31 -2.39 10.70
C ILE A 170 -2.43 -2.23 11.71
N GLY A 171 -2.09 -2.21 13.00
CA GLY A 171 -3.07 -2.07 14.06
C GLY A 171 -2.38 -1.79 15.38
N THR A 172 -3.16 -1.38 16.37
CA THR A 172 -2.65 -1.25 17.74
C THR A 172 -2.46 -2.63 18.39
N ALA A 173 -1.73 -2.68 19.51
CA ALA A 173 -1.62 -3.91 20.30
C ALA A 173 -2.99 -4.47 20.72
N ASP A 174 -3.98 -3.58 20.93
CA ASP A 174 -5.36 -3.94 21.26
C ASP A 174 -6.12 -4.52 20.05
N ASP A 175 -5.85 -4.02 18.84
CA ASP A 175 -6.40 -4.60 17.61
C ASP A 175 -5.87 -6.01 17.37
N ALA A 176 -4.57 -6.23 17.61
CA ALA A 176 -3.95 -7.55 17.51
C ALA A 176 -4.55 -8.58 18.49
N ALA A 177 -5.05 -8.15 19.65
CA ALA A 177 -5.71 -9.01 20.62
C ALA A 177 -7.11 -9.47 20.16
N ARG A 178 -7.79 -8.69 19.32
CA ARG A 178 -9.11 -9.03 18.74
C ARG A 178 -9.03 -9.97 17.53
N MET A 179 -7.84 -10.10 16.96
CA MET A 179 -7.55 -11.00 15.84
C MET A 179 -7.06 -12.39 16.31
N LYS A 180 -7.02 -12.65 17.62
CA LYS A 180 -6.63 -13.93 18.22
C LYS A 180 -7.80 -14.88 18.41
#